data_AF-A0A416ZDN3-F1
#
_entry.id   AF-A0A416ZDN3-F1
#
_cell.length_a   1.000
_cell.length_b   1.000
_cell.length_c   1.000
_cell.angle_alpha   90.00
_cell.angle_beta   90.00
_cell.angle_gamma   90.00
#
_symmetry.space_group_name_H-M   'P 1'
#
loop_
_entity.id
_entity.type
_entity.pdbx_description
1 polymer ?
#
loop_
_entity_poly.entity_id
_entity_poly.type
_entity_poly.pdbx_seq_one_letter_code
_entity_poly.pdbx_strand_id
1 'polypeptide(L)' 'MAYPIEVQLWCGKDYYFNLWSHQYVYKYKSPEIGKKLYQEYIAGLIKTEQDFQKRLEAFDNGR' A
#
# COMPACT_ATOMS: atom_id res chain seq x y z
N MET A 1 -27.81 -21.77 -5.58
CA MET A 1 -26.34 -21.79 -5.73
C MET A 1 -25.80 -20.62 -4.90
N ALA A 2 -24.83 -20.86 -4.02
CA ALA A 2 -24.14 -19.80 -3.30
C ALA A 2 -22.75 -19.64 -3.90
N TYR A 3 -22.42 -18.42 -4.34
CA TYR A 3 -21.07 -18.10 -4.79
C TYR A 3 -20.20 -17.87 -3.55
N PRO A 4 -18.94 -18.35 -3.55
CA PRO A 4 -18.00 -18.02 -2.49
C PRO A 4 -17.78 -16.50 -2.48
N ILE A 5 -17.95 -15.89 -1.31
CA ILE A 5 -17.67 -14.46 -1.08
C ILE A 5 -16.43 -14.37 -0.20
N GLU A 6 -15.45 -13.59 -0.64
CA GLU A 6 -14.33 -13.18 0.19
C GLU A 6 -14.64 -11.83 0.84
N VAL A 7 -14.65 -11.79 2.17
CA VAL A 7 -14.83 -10.55 2.93
C VAL A 7 -13.48 -10.12 3.48
N GLN A 8 -12.98 -8.97 3.00
CA GLN A 8 -11.77 -8.34 3.54
C GLN A 8 -12.15 -7.33 4.62
N LEU A 9 -11.75 -7.61 5.86
CA LEU A 9 -11.95 -6.69 6.99
C LEU A 9 -10.78 -5.72 7.06
N TRP A 10 -10.99 -4.49 6.60
CA TRP A 10 -10.01 -3.42 6.73
C TRP A 10 -10.13 -2.79 8.12
N CYS A 11 -9.18 -3.06 9.02
CA CYS A 11 -9.04 -2.25 10.24
C CYS A 11 -8.65 -0.82 9.83
N GLY A 12 -9.25 0.19 10.47
CA GLY A 12 -9.07 1.60 10.07
C GLY A 12 -7.61 2.07 10.01
N LYS A 13 -6.71 1.44 10.77
CA LYS A 13 -5.28 1.72 10.75
C LYS A 13 -4.62 1.33 9.43
N ASP A 14 -5.03 0.26 8.78
CA ASP A 14 -4.44 -0.23 7.53
C ASP A 14 -5.30 0.10 6.29
N TYR A 15 -6.51 0.65 6.49
CA TYR A 15 -7.44 0.98 5.41
C TYR A 15 -6.80 1.86 4.32
N TYR A 16 -6.16 2.96 4.73
CA TYR A 16 -5.54 3.91 3.79
C TYR A 16 -4.37 3.28 3.04
N PHE A 17 -3.48 2.59 3.76
CA PHE A 17 -2.35 1.91 3.14
C PHE A 17 -2.80 0.89 2.10
N ASN A 18 -3.81 0.11 2.42
CA ASN A 18 -4.29 -0.93 1.52
C ASN A 18 -4.97 -0.36 0.28
N LEU A 19 -5.72 0.73 0.42
CA LEU A 19 -6.30 1.44 -0.72
C LEU A 19 -5.20 1.91 -1.69
N TRP A 20 -4.18 2.59 -1.17
CA TRP A 20 -3.08 3.11 -1.99
C TRP A 20 -2.21 1.99 -2.56
N SER A 21 -1.90 0.97 -1.77
CA SER A 21 -1.13 -0.20 -2.21
C SER A 21 -1.86 -0.94 -3.33
N HIS A 22 -3.18 -1.11 -3.22
CA HIS A 22 -3.99 -1.72 -4.26
C HIS A 22 -4.02 -0.88 -5.55
N GLN A 23 -4.08 0.45 -5.43
CA GLN A 23 -4.13 1.36 -6.56
C GLN A 23 -2.78 1.49 -7.29
N TYR A 24 -1.67 1.56 -6.55
CA TYR A 24 -0.37 1.95 -7.11
C TYR A 24 0.70 0.85 -7.12
N VAL A 25 0.59 -0.16 -6.24
CA VAL A 25 1.67 -1.15 -6.02
C VAL A 25 1.27 -2.53 -6.56
N TYR A 26 0.10 -3.04 -6.18
CA TYR A 26 -0.31 -4.44 -6.36
C TYR A 26 -0.16 -4.99 -7.79
N LYS A 27 -0.43 -4.17 -8.82
CA LYS A 27 -0.32 -4.59 -10.23
C LYS A 27 0.92 -4.08 -10.96
N TYR A 28 1.60 -3.07 -10.41
CA TYR A 28 2.55 -2.27 -11.18
C TYR A 28 3.98 -2.36 -10.67
N LYS A 29 4.19 -2.83 -9.43
CA LYS A 29 5.46 -2.72 -8.72
C LYS A 29 5.87 -4.04 -8.07
N SER A 30 7.15 -4.14 -7.73
CA SER A 30 7.69 -5.30 -7.01
C SER A 30 7.11 -5.38 -5.60
N PRO A 31 6.81 -6.59 -5.09
CA PRO A 31 6.37 -6.81 -3.70
C PRO A 31 7.33 -6.22 -2.66
N GLU A 32 8.62 -6.13 -3.00
CA GLU A 32 9.66 -5.56 -2.13
C GLU A 32 9.45 -4.08 -1.84
N ILE A 33 8.96 -3.32 -2.84
CA ILE A 33 8.63 -1.90 -2.69
C ILE A 33 7.43 -1.74 -1.77
N GLY A 34 6.39 -2.57 -1.95
CA GLY A 34 5.23 -2.60 -1.06
C GLY A 34 5.59 -2.89 0.40
N LYS A 35 6.52 -3.83 0.63
CA LYS A 35 7.01 -4.13 1.99
C LYS A 35 7.73 -2.95 2.64
N LYS A 36 8.58 -2.23 1.90
CA LYS A 36 9.27 -1.03 2.41
C LYS A 36 8.27 0.09 2.73
N LEU A 37 7.32 0.34 1.84
CA LEU A 37 6.26 1.33 2.06
C LEU A 37 5.43 1.00 3.29
N TYR A 38 5.11 -0.28 3.52
CA TYR A 38 4.35 -0.69 4.70
C TYR A 38 5.11 -0.44 6.00
N GLN A 39 6.43 -0.68 6.02
CA GLN A 39 7.27 -0.39 7.17
C GLN A 39 7.30 1.12 7.49
N GLU A 40 7.42 1.97 6.48
CA GLU A 40 7.38 3.43 6.66
C GLU A 40 5.99 3.93 7.10
N TYR A 41 4.92 3.29 6.61
CA TYR A 41 3.56 3.58 7.03
C TYR A 41 3.32 3.22 8.50
N ILE A 42 3.74 2.02 8.94
CA ILE A 42 3.65 1.62 10.37
C ILE A 42 4.50 2.53 11.25
N ALA A 43 5.66 2.98 10.76
CA ALA A 43 6.53 3.93 11.46
C ALA A 43 5.92 5.35 11.56
N GLY A 44 4.78 5.61 10.90
CA GLY A 44 4.10 6.90 10.92
C GLY A 44 4.78 7.97 10.06
N LEU A 45 5.69 7.57 9.16
CA LEU A 45 6.32 8.47 8.18
C LEU A 45 5.36 8.80 7.04
N ILE A 46 4.55 7.82 6.63
CA ILE A 46 3.52 8.00 5.61
C ILE A 46 2.18 8.19 6.32
N LYS A 47 1.65 9.42 6.27
CA LYS A 47 0.33 9.76 6.84
C LYS A 47 -0.69 10.14 5.78
N THR A 48 -0.23 10.55 4.60
CA THR A 48 -1.06 11.05 3.51
C THR A 48 -0.77 10.27 2.23
N GLU A 49 -1.69 10.32 1.29
CA GLU A 49 -1.50 9.73 -0.05
C GLU A 49 -0.32 10.36 -0.79
N GLN A 50 -0.09 11.67 -0.61
CA GLN A 50 1.04 12.37 -1.21
C GLN A 50 2.38 11.86 -0.68
N ASP A 51 2.50 11.62 0.63
CA ASP A 51 3.69 11.00 1.21
C ASP A 51 3.92 9.60 0.63
N PHE A 52 2.85 8.83 0.47
CA PHE A 52 2.91 7.49 -0.12
C PHE A 52 3.44 7.53 -1.56
N GLN A 53 2.88 8.40 -2.40
CA GLN A 53 3.32 8.57 -3.80
C GLN A 53 4.77 9.04 -3.89
N LYS A 54 5.17 10.04 -3.07
CA LYS A 54 6.54 10.55 -3.04
C LYS A 54 7.56 9.47 -2.65
N ARG A 55 7.21 8.60 -1.70
CA ARG A 55 8.04 7.46 -1.30
C ARG A 55 8.05 6.37 -2.35
N LEU A 56 6.91 6.11 -2.98
CA LEU A 56 6.81 5.18 -4.09
C LEU A 56 7.73 5.59 -5.25
N GLU A 57 7.70 6.86 -5.65
CA GLU A 57 8.60 7.40 -6.68
C GLU A 57 10.07 7.34 -6.26
N ALA A 58 10.38 7.62 -4.99
CA ALA A 58 11.76 7.51 -4.49
C ALA A 58 12.30 6.07 -4.56
N PHE A 59 11.45 5.07 -4.29
CA PHE A 59 11.84 3.66 -4.41
C PHE A 59 11.84 3.14 -5.85
N ASP A 60 11.06 3.75 -6.74
CA ASP A 60 10.98 3.39 -8.16
C ASP A 60 12.12 4.01 -8.99
N ASN A 61 12.47 5.27 -8.72
CA ASN A 61 13.53 6.01 -9.40
C ASN A 61 14.92 5.73 -8.84
N GLY A 62 15.04 5.06 -7.69
CA GLY A 62 16.31 4.67 -7.06
C GLY A 62 16.97 3.43 -7.69
N ARG A 63 16.90 3.29 -9.02
CA ARG A 63 17.58 2.23 -9.77
C ARG A 63 19.03 2.60 -10.06
#